data_AF-I6SDZ0-F1
#
_entry.id   AF-I6SDZ0-F1
#
_cell.length_a   1.000
_cell.length_b   1.000
_cell.length_c   1.000
_cell.angle_alpha   90.00
_cell.angle_beta   90.00
_cell.angle_gamma   90.00
#
_symmetry.space_group_name_H-M   'P 1'
#
loop_
_entity.id
_entity.type
_entity.pdbx_description
1 polymer ?
#
loop_
_entity_poly.entity_id
_entity_poly.type
_entity_poly.pdbx_seq_one_letter_code
_entity_poly.pdbx_strand_id
1 'polypeptide(L)' 'MKRYGISILFFIVSVILFMTSAIVGSHLDANGMLIEPAFFCVPLGYLSFTLSIFTAIYSFARNKFYKK' A
#
# COMPACT_ATOMS: atom_id res chain seq x y z
N MET A 1 15.37 10.80 8.14
CA MET A 1 14.14 10.49 7.36
C MET A 1 14.32 10.53 5.84
N LYS A 2 15.05 11.48 5.24
CA LYS A 2 15.19 11.61 3.77
C LYS A 2 15.53 10.31 3.00
N ARG A 3 16.24 9.36 3.63
CA ARG A 3 16.70 8.11 3.00
C ARG A 3 15.62 7.03 2.85
N TYR A 4 14.60 7.04 3.69
CA TYR A 4 13.47 6.10 3.63
C TYR A 4 12.20 6.77 3.09
N GLY A 5 12.32 7.96 2.48
CA GLY A 5 11.17 8.75 2.04
C GLY A 5 10.27 7.97 1.07
N ILE A 6 10.88 7.26 0.12
CA ILE A 6 10.14 6.43 -0.85
C ILE A 6 9.41 5.27 -0.15
N SER A 7 10.07 4.59 0.78
CA SER A 7 9.46 3.48 1.54
C SER A 7 8.31 3.96 2.41
N ILE A 8 8.48 5.09 3.10
CA ILE A 8 7.45 5.71 3.93
C ILE A 8 6.27 6.15 3.06
N LEU A 9 6.52 6.72 1.88
CA LEU A 9 5.47 7.11 0.94
C LEU A 9 4.61 5.90 0.53
N PHE A 10 5.25 4.82 0.08
CA PHE A 10 4.52 3.60 -0.31
C PHE A 10 3.77 2.96 0.87
N PHE A 11 4.34 3.02 2.07
CA PHE A 11 3.67 2.54 3.28
C PHE A 11 2.41 3.37 3.59
N ILE A 12 2.50 4.70 3.57
CA ILE A 12 1.35 5.59 3.80
C ILE A 12 0.27 5.35 2.74
N VAL A 13 0.64 5.24 1.46
CA VAL A 13 -0.30 4.94 0.37
C VAL A 13 -1.01 3.61 0.61
N SER A 14 -0.28 2.58 1.01
CA SER A 14 -0.86 1.27 1.36
C SER A 14 -1.89 1.39 2.49
N VAL A 15 -1.57 2.11 3.57
CA VAL A 15 -2.49 2.34 4.69
C VAL A 15 -3.75 3.07 4.21
N ILE A 16 -3.62 4.12 3.41
CA ILE A 16 -4.76 4.87 2.87
C ILE A 16 -5.65 3.96 2.02
N LEU A 17 -5.08 3.11 1.17
CA LEU A 17 -5.83 2.18 0.33
C LEU A 17 -6.60 1.16 1.17
N PHE A 18 -5.98 0.55 2.17
CA PHE A 18 -6.68 -0.40 3.05
C PHE A 18 -7.78 0.27 3.86
N MET A 19 -7.51 1.45 4.42
CA MET A 19 -8.53 2.23 5.12
C MET A 19 -9.71 2.59 4.20
N THR A 20 -9.42 2.97 2.95
CA THR A 20 -10.47 3.26 1.96
C THR A 20 -11.32 2.02 1.67
N SER A 21 -10.70 0.85 1.46
CA SER A 21 -11.46 -0.40 1.27
C SER A 21 -12.32 -0.76 2.48
N ALA A 22 -11.84 -0.49 3.70
CA ALA A 22 -12.57 -0.79 4.93
C ALA A 22 -13.75 0.16 5.16
N ILE A 23 -13.61 1.44 4.81
CA ILE A 23 -14.64 2.47 5.04
C ILE A 23 -15.75 2.40 3.99
N VAL A 24 -15.41 2.19 2.72
CA VAL A 24 -16.39 2.22 1.61
C VAL A 24 -17.35 1.03 1.69
N GLY A 25 -16.87 -0.14 2.11
CA GLY A 25 -17.68 -1.35 2.25
C GLY A 25 -18.24 -1.85 0.91
N SER A 26 -19.14 -2.83 1.00
CA SER A 26 -19.84 -3.42 -0.13
C SER A 26 -21.36 -3.37 0.09
N HIS A 27 -22.12 -3.35 -0.99
CA HIS A 27 -23.59 -3.34 -0.93
C HIS A 27 -24.18 -4.15 -2.08
N LEU A 28 -25.45 -4.53 -1.93
CA LEU A 28 -26.22 -5.16 -3.00
C LEU A 28 -27.00 -4.09 -3.76
N ASP A 29 -26.94 -4.12 -5.08
CA ASP A 29 -27.82 -3.35 -5.95
C ASP A 29 -29.25 -3.94 -5.96
N ALA A 30 -30.23 -3.20 -6.50
CA ALA A 30 -31.63 -3.60 -6.62
C ALA A 30 -31.84 -4.95 -7.34
N ASN A 31 -30.90 -5.34 -8.21
CA ASN A 31 -30.90 -6.62 -8.91
C ASN A 31 -30.26 -7.77 -8.12
N GLY A 32 -29.85 -7.54 -6.86
CA GLY A 32 -29.12 -8.49 -6.03
C GLY A 32 -27.65 -8.66 -6.40
N MET A 33 -27.10 -7.78 -7.24
CA MET A 33 -25.69 -7.81 -7.62
C MET A 33 -24.83 -7.19 -6.52
N LEU A 34 -23.76 -7.89 -6.12
CA LEU A 34 -22.77 -7.36 -5.19
C LEU A 34 -21.91 -6.29 -5.86
N ILE A 35 -21.91 -5.10 -5.29
CA ILE A 35 -21.10 -3.96 -5.71
C ILE A 35 -20.04 -3.70 -4.64
N GLU A 36 -18.77 -3.73 -5.08
CA GLU A 36 -17.60 -3.49 -4.23
C GLU A 36 -16.78 -2.31 -4.79
N PRO A 37 -17.20 -1.05 -4.51
CA PRO A 37 -16.66 0.12 -5.19
C PRO A 37 -15.16 0.35 -4.97
N ALA A 38 -14.66 -0.06 -3.80
CA ALA A 38 -13.25 0.08 -3.41
C ALA A 38 -12.48 -1.25 -3.46
N PHE A 39 -12.97 -2.27 -4.16
CA PHE A 39 -12.28 -3.56 -4.25
C PHE A 39 -10.85 -3.42 -4.78
N PHE A 40 -10.64 -2.53 -5.75
CA PHE A 40 -9.33 -2.25 -6.35
C PHE A 40 -8.29 -1.75 -5.33
N CYS A 41 -8.71 -1.16 -4.21
CA CYS A 41 -7.81 -0.70 -3.17
C CYS A 41 -7.09 -1.86 -2.47
N VAL A 42 -7.69 -3.06 -2.41
CA VAL A 42 -7.09 -4.23 -1.76
C VAL A 42 -5.82 -4.71 -2.49
N PRO A 43 -5.85 -5.08 -3.80
CA PRO A 43 -4.65 -5.50 -4.50
C PRO A 43 -3.61 -4.37 -4.61
N LEU A 44 -4.03 -3.12 -4.82
CA LEU A 44 -3.10 -1.98 -4.83
C LEU A 44 -2.48 -1.71 -3.44
N GLY A 45 -3.23 -1.95 -2.37
CA GLY A 45 -2.76 -1.84 -1.00
C GLY A 45 -1.63 -2.81 -0.72
N TYR A 46 -1.80 -4.09 -1.11
CA TYR A 46 -0.75 -5.11 -1.00
C TYR A 46 0.46 -4.81 -1.90
N LEU A 47 0.23 -4.35 -3.14
CA LEU A 47 1.31 -3.96 -4.04
C LEU A 47 2.14 -2.82 -3.45
N SER A 48 1.48 -1.77 -2.96
CA SER A 48 2.14 -0.62 -2.33
C SER A 48 2.88 -1.03 -1.05
N PHE A 49 2.27 -1.89 -0.23
CA PHE A 49 2.93 -2.42 0.97
C PHE A 49 4.21 -3.19 0.62
N THR A 50 4.13 -4.06 -0.36
CA THR A 50 5.25 -4.87 -0.83
C THR A 50 6.40 -3.98 -1.35
N LEU A 51 6.08 -2.95 -2.14
CA LEU A 51 7.06 -1.96 -2.58
C LEU A 51 7.68 -1.18 -1.42
N SER A 52 6.92 -0.88 -0.37
CA SER A 52 7.45 -0.22 0.83
C SER A 52 8.55 -1.06 1.50
N ILE A 53 8.35 -2.37 1.61
CA ILE A 53 9.31 -3.31 2.18
C ILE A 53 10.55 -3.41 1.30
N PHE A 54 10.38 -3.64 0.00
CA PHE A 54 11.53 -3.78 -0.91
C PHE A 54 12.38 -2.52 -0.98
N THR A 55 11.76 -1.34 -1.05
CA THR A 55 12.49 -0.07 -1.07
C THR A 55 13.20 0.22 0.25
N ALA A 56 12.65 -0.25 1.38
CA ALA A 56 13.28 -0.11 2.70
C ALA A 56 14.51 -1.01 2.82
N ILE A 57 14.38 -2.28 2.41
CA ILE A 57 15.47 -3.24 2.34
C ILE A 57 16.58 -2.73 1.42
N TYR A 58 16.23 -2.25 0.22
CA TYR A 58 17.19 -1.68 -0.73
C TYR A 58 17.94 -0.48 -0.14
N SER A 59 17.22 0.46 0.49
CA SER A 59 17.81 1.64 1.12
C SER A 59 18.73 1.26 2.28
N PHE A 60 18.36 0.25 3.06
CA PHE A 60 19.16 -0.29 4.16
C PHE A 60 20.44 -0.97 3.65
N ALA A 61 20.31 -1.88 2.67
CA ALA A 61 21.42 -2.60 2.06
C ALA A 61 22.43 -1.64 1.41
N ARG A 62 21.95 -0.67 0.62
CA ARG A 62 22.80 0.37 0.00
C ARG A 62 23.59 1.15 1.04
N ASN A 63 22.98 1.51 2.16
CA ASN A 63 23.68 2.22 3.24
C ASN A 63 24.74 1.35 3.91
N LYS A 64 24.53 0.04 4.05
CA LYS A 64 25.54 -0.88 4.61
C LYS A 64 26.76 -1.02 3.69
N PHE A 65 26.55 -1.02 2.37
CA PHE A 65 27.63 -1.14 1.38
C PHE A 65 28.41 0.16 1.15
N TYR A 66 27.77 1.33 1.15
CA TYR A 66 28.44 2.62 0.90
C TYR A 66 29.16 3.21 2.12
N LYS A 67 28.96 2.65 3.31
CA LYS A 67 29.62 3.09 4.56
C LYS A 67 30.78 2.20 4.99
N LYS A 68 31.17 1.25 4.12
CA LYS A 68 32.36 0.42 4.26
C LYS A 68 33.45 0.99 3.35
#